data_AF-A0A933YT00-F1
#
_entry.id   AF-A0A933YT00-F1
#
_cell.length_a   1.000
_cell.length_b   1.000
_cell.length_c   1.000
_cell.angle_alpha   90.00
_cell.angle_beta   90.00
_cell.angle_gamma   90.00
#
_symmetry.space_group_name_H-M   'P 1'
#
loop_
_entity.id
_entity.type
_entity.pdbx_description
1 polymer ?
#
loop_
_entity_poly.entity_id
_entity_poly.type
_entity_poly.pdbx_seq_one_letter_code
_entity_poly.pdbx_strand_id
1 'polypeptide(L)'
;MSNRNENILPEVFLSESDASRTVSNMVKQGVARKIGPRLYTRNMSEPVEIIVARNRWQIVGMLAPGGVIGFRTALESHPAEDGSVFVSCGYKKITELPGLRIVRIPGSGPVEGDMPFIGGLHMASPSRLLLENLSHTKAREGATKAAGQKAVEEKLTSILRIKGESELNRIRDLARTIAADISLEKEFLLLDRLIGSLLQTREADLKSPIARSYSSGEPYDPARLEQFEALRSALARSVLPSRNRTYEPGPAFYNESFFDAYFSNFIEGTEFEVDEALGIVFSGVIPQSRPEDAHDILGTWRVVGNLVELQRTPSNSASFMELLQSRHTSILEG
;
A
#
# COMPACT_ATOMS: atom_id res chain seq x y z
N MET A 1 -7.31 34.63 -44.67
CA MET A 1 -6.23 34.47 -43.67
C MET A 1 -6.49 33.16 -42.95
N SER A 2 -5.76 32.11 -43.33
CA SER A 2 -5.96 30.74 -42.85
C SER A 2 -5.10 30.52 -41.60
N ASN A 3 -5.69 30.66 -40.41
CA ASN A 3 -5.08 30.15 -39.18
C ASN A 3 -5.15 28.61 -39.22
N ARG A 4 -4.14 27.99 -39.84
CA ARG A 4 -3.82 26.59 -39.58
C ARG A 4 -3.16 26.57 -38.21
N ASN A 5 -3.85 26.03 -37.22
CA ASN A 5 -3.20 25.53 -36.00
C ASN A 5 -2.05 24.63 -36.46
N GLU A 6 -0.82 25.09 -36.31
CA GLU A 6 0.34 24.21 -36.26
C GLU A 6 0.08 23.28 -35.08
N ASN A 7 -0.43 22.08 -35.37
CA ASN A 7 -0.59 21.02 -34.39
C ASN A 7 0.76 20.83 -33.70
N ILE A 8 0.87 21.30 -32.45
CA ILE A 8 2.03 21.05 -31.60
C ILE A 8 2.02 19.55 -31.33
N LEU A 9 2.75 18.81 -32.17
CA LEU A 9 2.92 17.37 -31.98
C LEU A 9 3.56 17.12 -30.61
N PRO A 10 3.07 16.15 -29.84
CA PRO A 10 3.68 15.76 -28.56
C PRO A 10 5.13 15.30 -28.77
N GLU A 11 5.92 15.26 -27.68
CA GLU A 11 7.34 14.88 -27.73
C GLU A 11 7.54 13.52 -28.42
N VAL A 12 6.63 12.58 -28.18
CA VAL A 12 6.57 11.27 -28.86
C VAL A 12 5.22 11.15 -29.58
N PHE A 13 5.26 10.70 -30.84
CA PHE A 13 4.06 10.58 -31.68
C PHE A 13 4.14 9.36 -32.62
N LEU A 14 2.98 8.91 -33.08
CA LEU A 14 2.86 7.85 -34.09
C LEU A 14 2.90 8.41 -35.50
N SER A 15 3.52 7.65 -36.40
CA SER A 15 3.31 7.81 -37.84
C SER A 15 2.08 7.00 -38.27
N GLU A 16 1.00 7.71 -38.55
CA GLU A 16 -0.21 7.18 -39.16
C GLU A 16 -0.16 7.28 -40.69
N SER A 17 -1.08 6.61 -41.38
CA SER A 17 -1.06 6.46 -42.84
C SER A 17 -1.20 7.79 -43.58
N ASP A 18 -1.99 8.71 -43.04
CA ASP A 18 -2.23 10.06 -43.54
C ASP A 18 -1.04 11.00 -43.28
N ALA A 19 -0.35 10.84 -42.15
CA ALA A 19 0.80 11.66 -41.76
C ALA A 19 2.16 11.09 -42.20
N SER A 20 2.21 9.87 -42.74
CA SER A 20 3.46 9.15 -43.04
C SER A 20 4.44 9.93 -43.93
N ARG A 21 3.93 10.60 -44.98
CA ARG A 21 4.77 11.42 -45.87
C ARG A 21 5.35 12.64 -45.14
N THR A 22 4.55 13.29 -44.29
CA THR A 22 4.98 14.42 -43.47
C THR A 22 6.05 14.00 -42.48
N VAL A 23 5.84 12.90 -41.75
CA VAL A 23 6.83 12.36 -40.80
C VAL A 23 8.13 11.97 -41.50
N SER A 24 8.05 11.34 -42.68
CA SER A 24 9.23 11.03 -43.49
C SER A 24 10.02 12.29 -43.88
N ASN A 25 9.34 13.37 -44.26
CA ASN A 25 9.98 14.66 -44.55
C ASN A 25 10.61 15.28 -43.30
N MET A 26 9.95 15.23 -42.14
CA MET A 26 10.49 15.72 -40.87
C MET A 26 11.79 14.99 -40.48
N VAL A 27 11.84 13.67 -40.71
CA VAL A 27 13.05 12.88 -40.47
C VAL A 27 14.17 13.28 -41.43
N LYS A 28 13.86 13.46 -42.73
CA LYS A 28 14.86 13.94 -43.71
C LYS A 28 15.38 15.34 -43.41
N GLN A 29 14.54 16.20 -42.84
CA GLN A 29 14.90 17.56 -42.42
C GLN A 29 15.65 17.59 -41.08
N GLY A 30 15.81 16.45 -40.39
CA GLY A 30 16.49 16.39 -39.10
C GLY A 30 15.70 16.98 -37.93
N VAL A 31 14.38 17.18 -38.08
CA VAL A 31 13.50 17.73 -37.04
C VAL A 31 12.69 16.66 -36.30
N ALA A 32 12.86 15.39 -36.71
CA ALA A 32 12.35 14.23 -36.00
C ALA A 32 13.30 13.03 -36.19
N ARG A 33 13.28 12.08 -35.26
CA ARG A 33 13.98 10.80 -35.39
C ARG A 33 13.11 9.64 -34.89
N LYS A 34 13.40 8.45 -35.41
CA LYS A 34 12.66 7.23 -35.09
C LYS A 34 13.15 6.66 -33.75
N ILE A 35 12.22 6.25 -32.89
CA ILE A 35 12.51 5.60 -31.59
C ILE A 35 11.94 4.19 -31.49
N GLY A 36 11.09 3.78 -32.43
CA GLY A 36 10.50 2.44 -32.45
C GLY A 36 9.62 2.18 -33.67
N PRO A 37 8.94 1.02 -33.72
CA PRO A 37 8.00 0.69 -34.79
C PRO A 37 6.86 1.72 -34.85
N ARG A 38 6.84 2.53 -35.92
CA ARG A 38 5.91 3.65 -36.14
C ARG A 38 5.99 4.78 -35.10
N LEU A 39 6.95 4.76 -34.18
CA LEU A 39 7.13 5.77 -33.14
C LEU A 39 8.30 6.70 -33.46
N TYR A 40 8.05 7.99 -33.32
CA TYR A 40 9.00 9.06 -33.60
C TYR A 40 9.02 10.08 -32.47
N THR A 41 10.11 10.83 -32.37
CA THR A 41 10.26 11.95 -31.45
C THR A 41 10.83 13.17 -32.15
N ARG A 42 10.47 14.36 -31.67
CA ARG A 42 11.11 15.64 -32.05
C ARG A 42 12.32 15.97 -31.18
N ASN A 43 12.52 15.25 -30.08
CA ASN A 43 13.67 15.45 -29.21
C ASN A 43 14.90 14.78 -29.84
N MET A 44 15.78 15.61 -30.38
CA MET A 44 16.99 15.20 -31.09
C MET A 44 18.22 15.10 -30.18
N SER A 45 18.14 15.62 -28.95
CA SER A 45 19.29 15.87 -28.09
C SER A 45 19.47 14.78 -27.02
N GLU A 46 18.39 14.31 -26.42
CA GLU A 46 18.48 13.37 -25.28
C GLU A 46 18.65 11.91 -25.74
N PRO A 47 19.13 10.99 -24.90
CA PRO A 47 19.11 9.56 -25.21
C PRO A 47 17.68 9.02 -25.38
N VAL A 48 17.48 8.03 -26.26
CA VAL A 48 16.14 7.48 -26.56
C VAL A 48 15.54 6.78 -25.35
N GLU A 49 16.38 6.13 -24.56
CA GLU A 49 16.03 5.40 -23.34
C GLU A 49 15.34 6.33 -22.34
N ILE A 50 15.84 7.56 -22.18
CA ILE A 50 15.28 8.58 -21.27
C ILE A 50 13.95 9.11 -21.79
N ILE A 51 13.84 9.31 -23.11
CA ILE A 51 12.58 9.74 -23.75
C ILE A 51 11.51 8.66 -23.61
N VAL A 52 11.87 7.40 -23.84
CA VAL A 52 10.96 6.24 -23.70
C VAL A 52 10.53 6.08 -22.24
N ALA A 53 11.48 6.14 -21.30
CA ALA A 53 11.20 5.96 -19.87
C ALA A 53 10.23 7.01 -19.32
N ARG A 54 10.37 8.30 -19.70
CA ARG A 54 9.48 9.37 -19.22
C ARG A 54 8.11 9.36 -19.89
N ASN A 55 8.04 8.89 -21.14
CA ASN A 55 6.80 8.84 -21.93
C ASN A 55 6.14 7.45 -21.92
N ARG A 56 6.58 6.52 -21.07
CA ARG A 56 6.22 5.08 -21.16
C ARG A 56 4.73 4.82 -21.29
N TRP A 57 3.89 5.46 -20.48
CA TRP A 57 2.46 5.19 -20.46
C TRP A 57 1.74 5.81 -21.67
N GLN A 58 2.19 6.97 -22.13
CA GLN A 58 1.71 7.57 -23.38
C GLN A 58 2.06 6.69 -24.58
N ILE A 59 3.28 6.14 -24.60
CA ILE A 59 3.74 5.19 -25.62
C ILE A 59 2.88 3.92 -25.61
N VAL A 60 2.63 3.35 -24.43
CA VAL A 60 1.76 2.17 -24.30
C VAL A 60 0.35 2.48 -24.79
N GLY A 61 -0.22 3.64 -24.43
CA GLY A 61 -1.53 4.10 -24.90
C GLY A 61 -1.61 4.25 -26.42
N MET A 62 -0.60 4.87 -27.02
CA MET A 62 -0.48 4.98 -28.48
C MET A 62 -0.44 3.59 -29.16
N LEU A 63 0.30 2.64 -28.58
CA LEU A 63 0.46 1.30 -29.17
C LEU A 63 -0.66 0.32 -28.82
N ALA A 64 -1.42 0.56 -27.77
CA ALA A 64 -2.56 -0.24 -27.33
C ALA A 64 -3.74 0.67 -26.92
N PRO A 65 -4.37 1.38 -27.88
CA PRO A 65 -5.45 2.31 -27.57
C PRO A 65 -6.60 1.62 -26.83
N GLY A 66 -7.07 2.22 -25.74
CA GLY A 66 -8.13 1.64 -24.88
C GLY A 66 -7.70 0.38 -24.12
N GLY A 67 -6.42 0.00 -24.18
CA GLY A 67 -5.90 -1.19 -23.52
C GLY A 67 -5.95 -1.09 -21.99
N VAL A 68 -5.96 -2.26 -21.34
CA VAL A 68 -5.98 -2.37 -19.88
C VAL A 68 -4.61 -2.82 -19.39
N ILE A 69 -3.95 -1.97 -18.61
CA ILE A 69 -2.77 -2.35 -17.82
C ILE A 69 -3.24 -3.35 -16.78
N GLY A 70 -2.87 -4.61 -16.98
CA GLY A 70 -3.32 -5.74 -16.18
C GLY A 70 -2.16 -6.60 -15.73
N PHE A 71 -2.46 -7.84 -15.34
CA PHE A 71 -1.45 -8.87 -15.09
C PHE A 71 -0.39 -8.38 -14.08
N ARG A 72 0.86 -8.83 -14.20
CA ARG A 72 1.98 -8.47 -13.32
C ARG A 72 2.19 -6.95 -13.22
N THR A 73 2.03 -6.23 -14.34
CA THR A 73 2.24 -4.76 -14.35
C THR A 73 1.25 -4.03 -13.46
N ALA A 74 -0.02 -4.43 -13.44
CA ALA A 74 -1.00 -3.84 -12.52
C ALA A 74 -0.74 -4.24 -11.06
N LEU A 75 -0.35 -5.50 -10.80
CA LEU A 75 -0.06 -5.99 -9.46
C LEU A 75 1.13 -5.26 -8.81
N GLU A 76 2.23 -5.12 -9.57
CA GLU A 76 3.46 -4.46 -9.13
C GLU A 76 3.38 -2.93 -9.24
N SER A 77 2.42 -2.40 -10.00
CA SER A 77 2.26 -0.96 -10.27
C SER A 77 3.46 -0.30 -10.96
N HIS A 78 4.33 -1.10 -11.58
CA HIS A 78 5.45 -0.66 -12.40
C HIS A 78 5.78 -1.73 -13.47
N PRO A 79 6.60 -1.42 -14.50
CA PRO A 79 7.16 -2.45 -15.37
C PRO A 79 7.96 -3.48 -14.57
N ALA A 80 8.01 -4.72 -15.04
CA ALA A 80 8.87 -5.75 -14.44
C ALA A 80 10.36 -5.34 -14.51
N GLU A 81 11.23 -6.04 -13.78
CA GLU A 81 12.68 -5.74 -13.73
C GLU A 81 13.35 -5.69 -15.11
N ASP A 82 12.87 -6.49 -16.07
CA ASP A 82 13.34 -6.50 -17.46
C ASP A 82 12.73 -5.40 -18.34
N GLY A 83 11.97 -4.47 -17.76
CA GLY A 83 11.24 -3.41 -18.45
C GLY A 83 9.93 -3.85 -19.10
N SER A 84 9.44 -5.08 -18.84
CA SER A 84 8.20 -5.57 -19.44
C SER A 84 6.94 -4.90 -18.87
N VAL A 85 6.06 -4.48 -19.78
CA VAL A 85 4.70 -3.99 -19.49
C VAL A 85 3.69 -4.91 -20.18
N PHE A 86 2.75 -5.44 -19.41
CA PHE A 86 1.69 -6.32 -19.89
C PHE A 86 0.38 -5.52 -20.00
N VAL A 87 -0.22 -5.56 -21.20
CA VAL A 87 -1.46 -4.84 -21.50
C VAL A 87 -2.44 -5.75 -22.23
N SER A 88 -3.65 -5.86 -21.71
CA SER A 88 -4.77 -6.55 -22.34
C SER A 88 -5.39 -5.66 -23.41
N CYS A 89 -5.49 -6.15 -24.65
CA CYS A 89 -6.11 -5.45 -25.76
C CYS A 89 -6.58 -6.42 -26.84
N GLY A 90 -7.15 -5.93 -27.94
CA GLY A 90 -7.77 -6.77 -28.97
C GLY A 90 -6.82 -7.67 -29.79
N TYR A 91 -5.50 -7.58 -29.64
CA TYR A 91 -4.56 -8.36 -30.45
C TYR A 91 -3.23 -8.64 -29.75
N LYS A 92 -2.52 -9.66 -30.23
CA LYS A 92 -1.21 -10.06 -29.71
C LYS A 92 -0.11 -9.35 -30.46
N LYS A 93 0.78 -8.65 -29.74
CA LYS A 93 2.01 -8.11 -30.34
C LYS A 93 3.03 -7.71 -29.27
N ILE A 94 4.28 -8.05 -29.49
CA ILE A 94 5.40 -7.58 -28.66
C ILE A 94 6.06 -6.39 -29.36
N THR A 95 6.42 -5.36 -28.61
CA THR A 95 7.21 -4.24 -29.13
C THR A 95 8.30 -3.91 -28.14
N GLU A 96 9.53 -3.96 -28.64
CA GLU A 96 10.73 -3.65 -27.89
C GLU A 96 11.17 -2.24 -28.25
N LEU A 97 11.35 -1.44 -27.21
CA LEU A 97 11.92 -0.11 -27.24
C LEU A 97 13.09 -0.10 -26.26
N PRO A 98 14.06 0.83 -26.41
CA PRO A 98 15.14 0.94 -25.43
C PRO A 98 14.59 1.13 -24.01
N GLY A 99 14.85 0.16 -23.12
CA GLY A 99 14.39 0.15 -21.73
C GLY A 99 12.90 -0.16 -21.50
N LEU A 100 12.13 -0.53 -22.53
CA LEU A 100 10.70 -0.82 -22.39
C LEU A 100 10.23 -1.92 -23.34
N ARG A 101 9.65 -2.98 -22.79
CA ARG A 101 9.11 -4.11 -23.56
C ARG A 101 7.60 -4.20 -23.39
N ILE A 102 6.86 -3.82 -24.41
CA ILE A 102 5.39 -3.78 -24.37
C ILE A 102 4.82 -5.09 -24.91
N VAL A 103 4.18 -5.86 -24.04
CA VAL A 103 3.56 -7.14 -24.33
C VAL A 103 2.05 -6.96 -24.38
N ARG A 104 1.51 -6.85 -25.60
CA ARG A 104 0.05 -6.86 -25.82
C ARG A 104 -0.48 -8.28 -25.82
N ILE A 105 -1.47 -8.52 -24.97
CA ILE A 105 -2.13 -9.79 -24.75
C ILE A 105 -3.56 -9.67 -25.28
N PRO A 106 -4.01 -10.59 -26.15
CA PRO A 106 -5.42 -10.68 -26.53
C PRO A 106 -6.28 -10.89 -25.29
N GLY A 107 -7.26 -10.02 -25.07
CA GLY A 107 -8.18 -10.12 -23.96
C GLY A 107 -9.26 -9.05 -24.02
N SER A 108 -10.22 -9.15 -23.11
CA SER A 108 -11.31 -8.18 -22.98
C SER A 108 -10.76 -6.78 -22.68
N GLY A 109 -11.48 -5.78 -23.18
CA GLY A 109 -11.26 -4.37 -22.82
C GLY A 109 -11.57 -4.10 -21.35
N PRO A 110 -11.74 -2.83 -20.97
CA PRO A 110 -12.08 -2.45 -19.59
C PRO A 110 -13.38 -3.12 -19.14
N VAL A 111 -13.40 -3.60 -17.90
CA VAL A 111 -14.58 -4.17 -17.23
C VAL A 111 -14.94 -3.39 -15.97
N GLU A 112 -16.00 -3.77 -15.27
CA GLU A 112 -16.43 -3.10 -14.05
C GLU A 112 -15.28 -2.98 -13.02
N GLY A 113 -15.12 -1.77 -12.48
CA GLY A 113 -14.10 -1.44 -11.49
C GLY A 113 -12.72 -1.11 -12.07
N ASP A 114 -12.47 -1.33 -13.37
CA ASP A 114 -11.24 -0.85 -14.01
C ASP A 114 -11.26 0.69 -14.07
N MET A 115 -10.12 1.32 -13.82
CA MET A 115 -10.05 2.78 -13.68
C MET A 115 -9.39 3.43 -14.91
N PRO A 116 -9.89 4.56 -15.42
CA PRO A 116 -9.19 5.34 -16.44
C PRO A 116 -7.74 5.66 -16.03
N PHE A 117 -6.82 5.55 -16.98
CA PHE A 117 -5.39 5.78 -16.77
C PHE A 117 -4.82 6.64 -17.90
N ILE A 118 -3.63 7.21 -17.66
CA ILE A 118 -2.95 8.10 -18.60
C ILE A 118 -2.74 7.42 -19.97
N GLY A 119 -2.85 8.20 -21.05
CA GLY A 119 -2.66 7.71 -22.43
C GLY A 119 -3.89 7.01 -23.02
N GLY A 120 -5.09 7.23 -22.44
CA GLY A 120 -6.32 6.55 -22.88
C GLY A 120 -6.33 5.05 -22.55
N LEU A 121 -5.51 4.66 -21.59
CA LEU A 121 -5.44 3.31 -21.03
C LEU A 121 -6.43 3.18 -19.87
N HIS A 122 -6.59 1.96 -19.38
CA HIS A 122 -7.25 1.68 -18.12
C HIS A 122 -6.31 0.87 -17.21
N MET A 123 -6.46 0.99 -15.90
CA MET A 123 -5.78 0.17 -14.91
C MET A 123 -6.75 -0.91 -14.42
N ALA A 124 -6.30 -2.16 -14.40
CA ALA A 124 -7.10 -3.28 -13.92
C ALA A 124 -7.53 -3.07 -12.45
N SER A 125 -8.79 -3.38 -12.16
CA SER A 125 -9.32 -3.40 -10.81
C SER A 125 -8.60 -4.43 -9.93
N PRO A 126 -8.66 -4.31 -8.59
CA PRO A 126 -8.13 -5.35 -7.70
C PRO A 126 -8.66 -6.75 -8.05
N SER A 127 -9.97 -6.87 -8.34
CA SER A 127 -10.58 -8.15 -8.71
C SER A 127 -9.99 -8.70 -10.02
N ARG A 128 -9.85 -7.86 -11.07
CA ARG A 128 -9.28 -8.28 -12.35
C ARG A 128 -7.81 -8.66 -12.24
N LEU A 129 -6.98 -7.82 -11.60
CA LEU A 129 -5.55 -8.10 -11.51
C LEU A 129 -5.25 -9.36 -10.70
N LEU A 130 -6.06 -9.67 -9.68
CA LEU A 130 -5.88 -10.89 -8.88
C LEU A 130 -6.17 -12.13 -9.74
N LEU A 131 -7.23 -12.11 -10.54
CA LEU A 131 -7.55 -13.19 -11.49
C LEU A 131 -6.46 -13.36 -12.55
N GLU A 132 -6.07 -12.28 -13.22
CA GLU A 132 -5.06 -12.29 -14.28
C GLU A 132 -3.70 -12.82 -13.80
N ASN A 133 -3.33 -12.57 -12.54
CA ASN A 133 -2.08 -13.06 -11.95
C ASN A 133 -2.13 -14.51 -11.44
N LEU A 134 -3.31 -15.14 -11.43
CA LEU A 134 -3.45 -16.57 -11.20
C LEU A 134 -3.44 -17.39 -12.51
N SER A 135 -3.49 -16.72 -13.67
CA SER A 135 -3.42 -17.41 -14.95
C SER A 135 -2.11 -18.17 -15.13
N HIS A 136 -2.22 -19.38 -15.70
CA HIS A 136 -1.06 -20.20 -16.00
C HIS A 136 -0.08 -19.49 -16.95
N THR A 137 1.20 -19.46 -16.58
CA THR A 137 2.30 -18.98 -17.43
C THR A 137 3.40 -20.02 -17.51
N LYS A 138 3.89 -20.29 -18.73
CA LYS A 138 5.09 -21.10 -18.92
C LYS A 138 6.30 -20.31 -18.46
N ALA A 139 7.22 -20.98 -17.77
CA ALA A 139 8.55 -20.44 -17.47
C ALA A 139 9.23 -19.96 -18.76
N ARG A 140 9.86 -18.80 -18.70
CA ARG A 140 10.57 -18.16 -19.82
C ARG A 140 11.79 -17.44 -19.28
N GLU A 141 12.74 -17.18 -20.16
CA GLU A 141 13.75 -16.15 -19.93
C GLU A 141 13.03 -14.79 -19.91
N GLY A 142 13.12 -14.07 -18.78
CA GLY A 142 12.47 -12.78 -18.54
C GLY A 142 11.14 -12.86 -17.78
N ALA A 143 10.50 -11.70 -17.61
CA ALA A 143 9.28 -11.58 -16.82
C ALA A 143 8.09 -12.29 -17.49
N THR A 144 7.35 -13.04 -16.69
CA THR A 144 6.07 -13.66 -17.09
C THR A 144 4.91 -12.69 -16.92
N LYS A 145 3.85 -12.86 -17.73
CA LYS A 145 2.64 -12.03 -17.59
C LYS A 145 2.03 -12.11 -16.20
N ALA A 146 1.94 -13.30 -15.61
CA ALA A 146 1.40 -13.49 -14.27
C ALA A 146 2.53 -13.53 -13.25
N ALA A 147 2.35 -12.86 -12.11
CA ALA A 147 3.25 -12.94 -10.97
C ALA A 147 3.13 -14.27 -10.21
N GLY A 148 1.99 -14.95 -10.35
CA GLY A 148 1.74 -16.26 -9.77
C GLY A 148 1.10 -16.20 -8.38
N GLN A 149 0.75 -17.38 -7.88
CA GLN A 149 -0.05 -17.56 -6.66
C GLN A 149 0.56 -16.88 -5.43
N LYS A 150 1.87 -17.02 -5.20
CA LYS A 150 2.54 -16.41 -4.05
C LYS A 150 2.34 -14.88 -3.99
N ALA A 151 2.50 -14.20 -5.12
CA ALA A 151 2.34 -12.75 -5.19
C ALA A 151 0.87 -12.31 -5.03
N VAL A 152 -0.07 -13.12 -5.52
CA VAL A 152 -1.51 -12.91 -5.30
C VAL A 152 -1.86 -13.04 -3.82
N GLU A 153 -1.36 -14.07 -3.15
CA GLU A 153 -1.54 -14.26 -1.70
C GLU A 153 -0.97 -13.11 -0.87
N GLU A 154 0.21 -12.61 -1.22
CA GLU A 154 0.83 -11.43 -0.58
C GLU A 154 -0.02 -10.17 -0.79
N LYS A 155 -0.60 -10.00 -1.98
CA LYS A 155 -1.53 -8.89 -2.23
C LYS A 155 -2.82 -9.02 -1.42
N LEU A 156 -3.40 -10.21 -1.36
CA LEU A 156 -4.63 -10.48 -0.58
C LEU A 156 -4.40 -10.24 0.91
N THR A 157 -3.30 -10.74 1.48
CA THR A 157 -2.95 -10.51 2.89
C THR A 157 -2.71 -9.02 3.18
N SER A 158 -2.07 -8.28 2.27
CA SER A 158 -1.94 -6.83 2.40
C SER A 158 -3.29 -6.12 2.39
N ILE A 159 -4.23 -6.53 1.53
CA ILE A 159 -5.58 -5.96 1.50
C ILE A 159 -6.32 -6.29 2.79
N LEU A 160 -6.28 -7.55 3.24
CA LEU A 160 -6.92 -8.01 4.46
C LEU A 160 -6.41 -7.24 5.69
N ARG A 161 -5.09 -7.05 5.80
CA ARG A 161 -4.47 -6.30 6.91
C ARG A 161 -4.90 -4.84 6.94
N ILE A 162 -5.00 -4.18 5.78
CA ILE A 162 -5.23 -2.73 5.69
C ILE A 162 -6.72 -2.38 5.68
N LYS A 163 -7.54 -3.19 4.99
CA LYS A 163 -8.95 -2.89 4.70
C LYS A 163 -9.93 -3.87 5.33
N GLY A 164 -9.45 -4.96 5.93
CA GLY A 164 -10.27 -5.95 6.61
C GLY A 164 -11.01 -6.92 5.69
N GLU A 165 -11.78 -7.81 6.32
CA GLU A 165 -12.48 -8.91 5.66
C GLU A 165 -13.59 -8.44 4.71
N SER A 166 -14.29 -7.35 5.05
CA SER A 166 -15.39 -6.83 4.24
C SER A 166 -14.94 -6.45 2.84
N GLU A 167 -13.77 -5.81 2.71
CA GLU A 167 -13.21 -5.49 1.40
C GLU A 167 -12.79 -6.75 0.63
N LEU A 168 -12.22 -7.75 1.31
CA LEU A 168 -11.80 -8.98 0.67
C LEU A 168 -13.01 -9.75 0.09
N ASN A 169 -14.11 -9.78 0.84
CA ASN A 169 -15.39 -10.34 0.37
C ASN A 169 -15.96 -9.55 -0.81
N ARG A 170 -15.94 -8.21 -0.77
CA ARG A 170 -16.35 -7.37 -1.90
C ARG A 170 -15.53 -7.66 -3.17
N ILE A 171 -14.21 -7.80 -3.02
CA ILE A 171 -13.31 -8.15 -4.13
C ILE A 171 -13.64 -9.52 -4.68
N ARG A 172 -13.90 -10.51 -3.81
CA ARG A 172 -14.29 -11.87 -4.18
C ARG A 172 -15.58 -11.89 -5.00
N ASP A 173 -16.59 -11.14 -4.56
CA ASP A 173 -17.89 -11.10 -5.22
C ASP A 173 -17.78 -10.43 -6.60
N LEU A 174 -17.07 -9.30 -6.70
CA LEU A 174 -16.81 -8.65 -7.99
C LEU A 174 -15.94 -9.51 -8.92
N ALA A 175 -14.96 -10.24 -8.37
CA ALA A 175 -14.13 -11.16 -9.15
C ALA A 175 -14.96 -12.30 -9.76
N ARG A 176 -16.04 -12.75 -9.10
CA ARG A 176 -16.94 -13.76 -9.65
C ARG A 176 -17.61 -13.27 -10.94
N THR A 177 -18.11 -12.05 -10.94
CA THR A 177 -18.75 -11.42 -12.11
C THR A 177 -17.73 -11.21 -13.23
N ILE A 178 -16.61 -10.56 -12.91
CA ILE A 178 -15.56 -10.26 -13.88
C ILE A 178 -15.01 -11.53 -14.52
N ALA A 179 -14.82 -12.61 -13.75
CA ALA A 179 -14.29 -13.85 -14.28
C ALA A 179 -15.13 -14.45 -15.42
N ALA A 180 -16.46 -14.29 -15.38
CA ALA A 180 -17.32 -14.70 -16.48
C ALA A 180 -17.13 -13.79 -17.72
N ASP A 181 -17.01 -12.47 -17.50
CA ASP A 181 -16.86 -11.48 -18.58
C ASP A 181 -15.53 -11.59 -19.34
N ILE A 182 -14.47 -12.05 -18.65
CA ILE A 182 -13.11 -12.16 -19.22
C ILE A 182 -12.60 -13.60 -19.34
N SER A 183 -13.48 -14.59 -19.14
CA SER A 183 -13.19 -16.03 -19.29
C SER A 183 -12.04 -16.53 -18.40
N LEU A 184 -12.06 -16.14 -17.13
CA LEU A 184 -11.11 -16.52 -16.09
C LEU A 184 -11.80 -17.26 -14.92
N GLU A 185 -12.83 -18.06 -15.21
CA GLU A 185 -13.64 -18.76 -14.21
C GLU A 185 -12.81 -19.81 -13.45
N LYS A 186 -11.81 -20.41 -14.10
CA LYS A 186 -10.88 -21.36 -13.45
C LYS A 186 -10.00 -20.66 -12.43
N GLU A 187 -9.47 -19.50 -12.79
CA GLU A 187 -8.68 -18.63 -11.91
C GLU A 187 -9.52 -18.13 -10.74
N PHE A 188 -10.81 -17.83 -10.96
CA PHE A 188 -11.74 -17.47 -9.89
C PHE A 188 -11.91 -18.59 -8.86
N LEU A 189 -12.04 -19.85 -9.28
CA LEU A 189 -12.12 -20.99 -8.35
C LEU A 189 -10.86 -21.15 -7.49
N LEU A 190 -9.70 -20.75 -8.00
CA LEU A 190 -8.49 -20.68 -7.20
C LEU A 190 -8.53 -19.48 -6.24
N LEU A 191 -8.86 -18.29 -6.74
CA LEU A 191 -8.96 -17.07 -5.93
C LEU A 191 -9.94 -17.23 -4.76
N ASP A 192 -11.12 -17.80 -5.00
CA ASP A 192 -12.16 -18.06 -3.99
C ASP A 192 -11.64 -18.97 -2.87
N ARG A 193 -10.87 -20.01 -3.22
CA ARG A 193 -10.23 -20.90 -2.24
C ARG A 193 -9.14 -20.20 -1.44
N LEU A 194 -8.29 -19.39 -2.09
CA LEU A 194 -7.24 -18.63 -1.40
C LEU A 194 -7.85 -17.64 -0.41
N ILE A 195 -8.88 -16.89 -0.82
CA ILE A 195 -9.60 -15.96 0.06
C ILE A 195 -10.26 -16.73 1.20
N GLY A 196 -10.92 -17.86 0.91
CA GLY A 196 -11.54 -18.70 1.94
C GLY A 196 -10.54 -19.18 3.00
N SER A 197 -9.32 -19.51 2.60
CA SER A 197 -8.25 -19.92 3.51
C SER A 197 -7.66 -18.78 4.33
N LEU A 198 -7.47 -17.60 3.73
CA LEU A 198 -7.06 -16.41 4.47
C LEU A 198 -8.09 -15.99 5.52
N LEU A 199 -9.37 -16.25 5.27
CA LEU A 199 -10.48 -16.02 6.20
C LEU A 199 -10.79 -17.22 7.11
N GLN A 200 -9.93 -18.26 7.11
CA GLN A 200 -10.09 -19.47 7.95
C GLN A 200 -11.41 -20.24 7.76
N THR A 201 -12.04 -20.11 6.60
CA THR A 201 -13.29 -20.81 6.26
C THR A 201 -13.06 -22.09 5.48
N ARG A 202 -11.87 -22.26 4.86
CA ARG A 202 -11.51 -23.40 4.01
C ARG A 202 -10.01 -23.63 4.02
N GLU A 203 -9.57 -24.83 3.68
CA GLU A 203 -8.16 -25.14 3.47
C GLU A 203 -7.71 -24.81 2.04
N ALA A 204 -6.47 -24.32 1.88
CA ALA A 204 -5.82 -24.13 0.59
C ALA A 204 -4.30 -24.32 0.70
N ASP A 205 -3.66 -24.76 -0.37
CA ASP A 205 -2.19 -24.90 -0.46
C ASP A 205 -1.55 -23.52 -0.72
N LEU A 206 -1.35 -22.76 0.37
CA LEU A 206 -0.76 -21.42 0.36
C LEU A 206 0.76 -21.45 0.14
N LYS A 207 1.26 -20.60 -0.76
CA LYS A 207 2.69 -20.50 -1.11
C LYS A 207 3.45 -19.42 -0.35
N SER A 208 2.75 -18.42 0.15
CA SER A 208 3.32 -17.31 0.89
C SER A 208 3.38 -17.63 2.39
N PRO A 209 4.54 -17.43 3.05
CA PRO A 209 4.64 -17.55 4.51
C PRO A 209 3.67 -16.65 5.25
N ILE A 210 3.45 -15.41 4.76
CA ILE A 210 2.51 -14.48 5.40
C ILE A 210 1.08 -14.98 5.26
N ALA A 211 0.68 -15.50 4.10
CA ALA A 211 -0.65 -16.07 3.92
C ALA A 211 -0.92 -17.27 4.84
N ARG A 212 0.07 -18.15 5.00
CA ARG A 212 -0.03 -19.30 5.93
C ARG A 212 -0.29 -18.85 7.37
N SER A 213 0.32 -17.75 7.81
CA SER A 213 0.10 -17.20 9.17
C SER A 213 -1.34 -16.72 9.41
N TYR A 214 -2.00 -16.17 8.39
CA TYR A 214 -3.42 -15.83 8.48
C TYR A 214 -4.29 -17.08 8.57
N SER A 215 -4.02 -18.09 7.74
CA SER A 215 -4.75 -19.36 7.75
C SER A 215 -4.57 -20.14 9.07
N SER A 216 -3.46 -19.96 9.78
CA SER A 216 -3.20 -20.61 11.07
C SER A 216 -3.69 -19.82 12.29
N GLY A 217 -4.25 -18.62 12.10
CA GLY A 217 -4.71 -17.77 13.21
C GLY A 217 -3.63 -17.02 13.96
N GLU A 218 -2.42 -16.97 13.40
CA GLU A 218 -1.28 -16.24 13.98
C GLU A 218 -0.73 -15.20 12.99
N PRO A 219 -1.56 -14.27 12.49
CA PRO A 219 -1.11 -13.28 11.52
C PRO A 219 -0.06 -12.35 12.14
N TYR A 220 0.93 -11.97 11.34
CA TYR A 220 1.93 -10.96 11.71
C TYR A 220 2.07 -9.90 10.62
N ASP A 221 2.78 -8.81 10.90
CA ASP A 221 3.15 -7.82 9.88
C ASP A 221 4.64 -7.97 9.52
N PRO A 222 4.99 -8.49 8.32
CA PRO A 222 6.38 -8.69 7.94
C PRO A 222 7.14 -7.37 7.84
N ALA A 223 6.49 -6.27 7.45
CA ALA A 223 7.14 -4.97 7.34
C ALA A 223 7.50 -4.40 8.72
N ARG A 224 6.69 -4.70 9.75
CA ARG A 224 6.99 -4.30 11.14
C ARG A 224 8.12 -5.12 11.72
N LEU A 225 8.16 -6.42 11.43
CA LEU A 225 9.26 -7.28 11.84
C LEU A 225 10.60 -6.75 11.28
N GLU A 226 10.66 -6.44 9.99
CA GLU A 226 11.85 -5.84 9.37
C GLU A 226 12.26 -4.51 10.03
N GLN A 227 11.29 -3.63 10.33
CA GLN A 227 11.56 -2.36 11.01
C GLN A 227 12.08 -2.55 12.44
N PHE A 228 11.49 -3.47 13.21
CA PHE A 228 11.94 -3.76 14.57
C PHE A 228 13.31 -4.41 14.58
N GLU A 229 13.61 -5.29 13.63
CA GLU A 229 14.95 -5.86 13.46
C GLU A 229 15.97 -4.77 13.11
N ALA A 230 15.64 -3.87 12.18
CA ALA A 230 16.50 -2.74 11.83
C ALA A 230 16.77 -1.83 13.03
N LEU A 231 15.73 -1.49 13.81
CA LEU A 231 15.85 -0.68 15.03
C LEU A 231 16.71 -1.40 16.07
N ARG A 232 16.44 -2.68 16.35
CA ARG A 232 17.22 -3.49 17.29
C ARG A 232 18.69 -3.52 16.89
N SER A 233 18.98 -3.76 15.62
CA SER A 233 20.35 -3.74 15.08
C SER A 233 21.01 -2.37 15.23
N ALA A 234 20.27 -1.28 15.02
CA ALA A 234 20.79 0.07 15.22
C ALA A 234 21.10 0.35 16.70
N LEU A 235 20.20 0.00 17.62
CA LEU A 235 20.39 0.16 19.06
C LEU A 235 21.57 -0.67 19.58
N ALA A 236 21.69 -1.93 19.14
CA ALA A 236 22.76 -2.84 19.59
C ALA A 236 24.16 -2.38 19.15
N ARG A 237 24.28 -1.65 18.03
CA ARG A 237 25.56 -1.15 17.52
C ARG A 237 25.89 0.26 18.00
N SER A 238 24.93 0.98 18.55
CA SER A 238 25.10 2.38 18.94
C SER A 238 25.48 2.46 20.41
N VAL A 239 26.56 3.17 20.72
CA VAL A 239 26.84 3.59 22.10
C VAL A 239 25.94 4.78 22.41
N LEU A 240 24.88 4.54 23.18
CA LEU A 240 23.94 5.58 23.59
C LEU A 240 24.42 6.23 24.90
N PRO A 241 24.29 7.56 25.05
CA PRO A 241 24.64 8.22 26.30
C PRO A 241 23.70 7.78 27.42
N SER A 242 24.25 7.52 28.60
CA SER A 242 23.44 7.31 29.80
C SER A 242 22.75 8.62 30.16
N ARG A 243 21.43 8.65 30.00
CA ARG A 243 20.58 9.78 30.44
C ARG A 243 19.94 9.40 31.76
N ASN A 244 20.60 9.75 32.86
CA ASN A 244 20.00 9.60 34.18
C ASN A 244 18.92 10.67 34.33
N ARG A 245 17.67 10.25 34.50
CA ARG A 245 16.57 11.16 34.80
C ARG A 245 16.67 11.51 36.29
N THR A 246 16.85 12.78 36.61
CA THR A 246 16.63 13.30 37.95
C THR A 246 15.14 13.58 38.09
N TYR A 247 14.45 12.79 38.91
CA TYR A 247 13.06 13.06 39.23
C TYR A 247 13.01 14.12 40.32
N GLU A 248 13.04 15.39 39.92
CA GLU A 248 12.81 16.49 40.85
C GLU A 248 11.32 16.85 40.85
N PRO A 249 10.70 16.99 42.04
CA PRO A 249 9.33 17.47 42.12
C PRO A 249 9.27 18.90 41.57
N GLY A 250 8.44 19.13 40.55
CA GLY A 250 8.34 20.42 39.89
C GLY A 250 7.45 20.38 38.64
N PRO A 251 7.25 21.53 37.97
CA PRO A 251 6.32 21.64 36.85
C PRO A 251 6.58 20.65 35.71
N ALA A 252 7.85 20.35 35.41
CA ALA A 252 8.19 19.38 34.36
C ALA A 252 7.67 17.98 34.69
N PHE A 253 7.90 17.50 35.91
CA PHE A 253 7.42 16.21 36.38
C PHE A 253 5.89 16.14 36.34
N TYR A 254 5.19 17.14 36.88
CA TYR A 254 3.72 17.13 36.90
C TYR A 254 3.09 17.24 35.51
N ASN A 255 3.73 17.95 34.57
CA ASN A 255 3.29 17.98 33.17
C ASN A 255 3.47 16.62 32.50
N GLU A 256 4.58 15.93 32.73
CA GLU A 256 4.81 14.58 32.20
C GLU A 256 3.80 13.59 32.79
N SER A 257 3.60 13.61 34.11
CA SER A 257 2.59 12.81 34.81
C SER A 257 1.17 13.08 34.31
N PHE A 258 0.86 14.34 33.97
CA PHE A 258 -0.41 14.69 33.34
C PHE A 258 -0.57 13.99 31.99
N PHE A 259 0.44 14.04 31.11
CA PHE A 259 0.36 13.37 29.82
C PHE A 259 0.34 11.85 29.92
N ASP A 260 1.08 11.26 30.87
CA ASP A 260 1.01 9.82 31.15
C ASP A 260 -0.42 9.41 31.53
N ALA A 261 -1.06 10.16 32.44
CA ALA A 261 -2.44 9.91 32.83
C ALA A 261 -3.42 10.14 31.67
N TYR A 262 -3.32 11.27 30.99
CA TYR A 262 -4.17 11.63 29.87
C TYR A 262 -4.13 10.58 28.76
N PHE A 263 -2.94 10.22 28.26
CA PHE A 263 -2.83 9.26 27.16
C PHE A 263 -3.18 7.84 27.58
N SER A 264 -2.89 7.43 28.82
CA SER A 264 -3.31 6.11 29.31
C SER A 264 -4.83 5.94 29.31
N ASN A 265 -5.57 7.00 29.65
CA ASN A 265 -7.03 7.00 29.65
C ASN A 265 -7.61 7.20 28.24
N PHE A 266 -6.97 8.05 27.43
CA PHE A 266 -7.37 8.27 26.04
C PHE A 266 -7.36 6.97 25.22
N ILE A 267 -6.32 6.14 25.39
CA ILE A 267 -6.23 4.84 24.68
C ILE A 267 -7.24 3.80 25.21
N GLU A 268 -7.74 3.98 26.44
CA GLU A 268 -8.75 3.12 27.06
C GLU A 268 -10.18 3.49 26.61
N GLY A 269 -10.36 4.67 26.00
CA GLY A 269 -11.63 5.18 25.47
C GLY A 269 -12.15 6.44 26.16
N THR A 270 -11.43 6.96 27.16
CA THR A 270 -11.75 8.21 27.85
C THR A 270 -11.20 9.39 27.06
N GLU A 271 -11.97 9.82 26.07
CA GLU A 271 -11.63 10.95 25.21
C GLU A 271 -12.16 12.27 25.78
N PHE A 272 -11.26 13.08 26.35
CA PHE A 272 -11.49 14.49 26.68
C PHE A 272 -10.56 15.36 25.83
N GLU A 273 -10.97 16.61 25.56
CA GLU A 273 -10.03 17.61 25.05
C GLU A 273 -8.95 17.90 26.10
N VAL A 274 -7.73 18.24 25.66
CA VAL A 274 -6.59 18.45 26.57
C VAL A 274 -6.89 19.51 27.64
N ASP A 275 -7.56 20.61 27.27
CA ASP A 275 -7.95 21.68 28.20
C ASP A 275 -8.95 21.21 29.26
N GLU A 276 -9.84 20.29 28.92
CA GLU A 276 -10.81 19.70 29.85
C GLU A 276 -10.11 18.78 30.84
N ALA A 277 -9.21 17.91 30.35
CA ALA A 277 -8.38 17.07 31.20
C ALA A 277 -7.49 17.89 32.15
N LEU A 278 -6.93 19.02 31.69
CA LEU A 278 -6.20 19.96 32.55
C LEU A 278 -7.10 20.54 33.64
N GLY A 279 -8.35 20.90 33.30
CA GLY A 279 -9.35 21.37 34.24
C GLY A 279 -9.68 20.33 35.32
N ILE A 280 -9.82 19.07 34.95
CA ILE A 280 -10.04 17.95 35.87
C ILE A 280 -8.86 17.80 36.83
N VAL A 281 -7.65 17.69 36.29
CA VAL A 281 -6.45 17.36 37.08
C VAL A 281 -5.98 18.51 37.97
N PHE A 282 -5.87 19.73 37.41
CA PHE A 282 -5.24 20.85 38.11
C PHE A 282 -6.24 21.82 38.73
N SER A 283 -7.48 21.86 38.25
CA SER A 283 -8.52 22.77 38.75
C SER A 283 -9.65 22.05 39.51
N GLY A 284 -9.65 20.71 39.53
CA GLY A 284 -10.68 19.91 40.19
C GLY A 284 -12.07 20.03 39.56
N VAL A 285 -12.15 20.43 38.29
CA VAL A 285 -13.42 20.60 37.57
C VAL A 285 -13.89 19.24 37.08
N ILE A 286 -14.96 18.71 37.67
CA ILE A 286 -15.55 17.43 37.26
C ILE A 286 -16.75 17.69 36.33
N PRO A 287 -16.70 17.26 35.05
CA PRO A 287 -17.83 17.36 34.12
C PRO A 287 -19.04 16.57 34.61
N GLN A 288 -20.21 17.21 34.68
CA GLN A 288 -21.44 16.54 35.13
C GLN A 288 -21.91 15.41 34.19
N SER A 289 -21.56 15.50 32.90
CA SER A 289 -21.98 14.52 31.90
C SER A 289 -21.20 13.21 31.95
N ARG A 290 -19.97 13.22 32.48
CA ARG A 290 -19.03 12.09 32.48
C ARG A 290 -18.15 12.08 33.74
N PRO A 291 -18.73 11.98 34.95
CA PRO A 291 -17.98 12.07 36.21
C PRO A 291 -17.03 10.87 36.41
N GLU A 292 -17.41 9.66 35.97
CA GLU A 292 -16.59 8.45 36.07
C GLU A 292 -15.29 8.59 35.26
N ASP A 293 -15.40 8.98 33.99
CA ASP A 293 -14.25 9.21 33.11
C ASP A 293 -13.28 10.29 33.65
N ALA A 294 -13.81 11.31 34.32
CA ALA A 294 -12.99 12.33 34.97
C ALA A 294 -12.26 11.78 36.20
N HIS A 295 -12.90 10.86 36.93
CA HIS A 295 -12.28 10.15 38.04
C HIS A 295 -11.15 9.23 37.56
N ASP A 296 -11.27 8.57 36.42
CA ASP A 296 -10.22 7.68 35.88
C ASP A 296 -8.91 8.44 35.58
N ILE A 297 -9.01 9.60 34.93
CA ILE A 297 -7.85 10.47 34.66
C ILE A 297 -7.23 10.96 35.99
N LEU A 298 -8.08 11.40 36.93
CA LEU A 298 -7.62 11.94 38.21
C LEU A 298 -6.95 10.85 39.07
N GLY A 299 -7.54 9.65 39.11
CA GLY A 299 -7.01 8.48 39.81
C GLY A 299 -5.65 8.06 39.24
N THR A 300 -5.54 7.99 37.92
CA THR A 300 -4.26 7.72 37.24
C THR A 300 -3.22 8.78 37.58
N TRP A 301 -3.59 10.06 37.49
CA TRP A 301 -2.69 11.17 37.80
C TRP A 301 -2.24 11.18 39.26
N ARG A 302 -3.09 10.80 40.22
CA ARG A 302 -2.68 10.70 41.64
C ARG A 302 -1.56 9.68 41.86
N VAL A 303 -1.52 8.62 41.05
CA VAL A 303 -0.46 7.60 41.11
C VAL A 303 0.80 8.10 40.40
N VAL A 304 0.70 8.50 39.12
CA VAL A 304 1.87 8.89 38.32
C VAL A 304 2.40 10.29 38.66
N GLY A 305 1.60 11.14 39.28
CA GLY A 305 1.97 12.45 39.81
C GLY A 305 2.53 12.40 41.23
N ASN A 306 2.60 11.22 41.86
CA ASN A 306 3.22 11.04 43.16
C ASN A 306 4.64 10.47 42.98
N LEU A 307 5.63 11.33 43.18
CA LEU A 307 7.04 10.97 43.01
C LEU A 307 7.49 9.82 43.92
N VAL A 308 7.04 9.82 45.18
CA VAL A 308 7.38 8.77 46.14
C VAL A 308 6.79 7.45 45.67
N GLU A 309 5.55 7.46 45.17
CA GLU A 309 4.90 6.27 44.66
C GLU A 309 5.58 5.73 43.39
N LEU A 310 5.94 6.60 42.44
CA LEU A 310 6.66 6.20 41.23
C LEU A 310 8.05 5.61 41.50
N GLN A 311 8.71 6.04 42.57
CA GLN A 311 10.01 5.50 42.98
C GLN A 311 9.92 4.11 43.62
N ARG A 312 8.71 3.64 43.99
CA ARG A 312 8.51 2.28 44.48
C ARG A 312 8.60 1.28 43.33
N THR A 313 9.71 0.56 43.28
CA THR A 313 9.93 -0.55 42.35
C THR A 313 9.86 -1.89 43.08
N PRO A 314 9.22 -2.92 42.51
CA PRO A 314 9.18 -4.24 43.11
C PRO A 314 10.57 -4.88 43.13
N SER A 315 10.89 -5.63 44.18
CA SER A 315 12.13 -6.42 44.27
C SER A 315 11.91 -7.89 43.92
N ASN A 316 10.64 -8.33 43.90
CA ASN A 316 10.23 -9.69 43.59
C ASN A 316 8.75 -9.74 43.15
N SER A 317 8.30 -10.94 42.72
CA SER A 317 6.93 -11.18 42.23
C SER A 317 5.84 -10.83 43.25
N ALA A 318 6.00 -11.16 44.54
CA ALA A 318 4.99 -10.85 45.55
C ALA A 318 4.83 -9.33 45.75
N SER A 319 5.94 -8.62 45.90
CA SER A 319 5.94 -7.15 46.00
C SER A 319 5.40 -6.46 44.74
N PHE A 320 5.56 -7.08 43.57
CA PHE A 320 4.97 -6.60 42.33
C PHE A 320 3.45 -6.70 42.35
N MET A 321 2.91 -7.85 42.78
CA MET A 321 1.46 -8.03 42.91
C MET A 321 0.85 -7.07 43.92
N GLU A 322 1.51 -6.86 45.07
CA GLU A 322 1.06 -5.90 46.08
C GLU A 322 1.03 -4.46 45.54
N LEU A 323 2.09 -4.02 44.83
CA LEU A 323 2.13 -2.70 44.20
C LEU A 323 1.04 -2.55 43.14
N LEU A 324 0.84 -3.57 42.31
CA LEU A 324 -0.17 -3.55 41.25
C LEU A 324 -1.57 -3.42 41.83
N GLN A 325 -1.92 -4.22 42.85
CA GLN A 325 -3.20 -4.14 43.53
C GLN A 325 -3.42 -2.79 44.21
N SER A 326 -2.41 -2.29 44.96
CA SER A 326 -2.51 -1.01 45.65
C SER A 326 -2.71 0.16 44.69
N ARG A 327 -1.99 0.19 43.57
CA ARG A 327 -2.14 1.24 42.55
C ARG A 327 -3.47 1.13 41.83
N HIS A 328 -3.91 -0.08 41.50
CA HIS A 328 -5.22 -0.30 40.89
C HIS A 328 -6.36 0.19 41.79
N THR A 329 -6.32 -0.12 43.09
CA THR A 329 -7.29 0.44 44.05
C THR A 329 -7.27 1.96 44.05
N SER A 330 -6.08 2.58 44.05
CA SER A 330 -5.96 4.06 44.04
C SER A 330 -6.51 4.70 42.75
N ILE A 331 -6.41 3.99 41.62
CA ILE A 331 -6.96 4.44 40.33
C ILE A 331 -8.50 4.33 40.36
N LEU A 332 -9.04 3.24 40.92
CA LEU A 332 -10.49 2.99 41.01
C LEU A 332 -11.22 3.70 42.17
N GLU A 333 -10.50 4.22 43.17
CA GLU A 333 -11.06 4.96 44.31
C GLU A 333 -11.59 6.37 43.94
N GLY A 334 -11.54 6.73 42.66
CA GLY A 334 -11.95 8.01 42.10
C GLY A 334 -13.45 8.24 42.17
#